data_AF-A0A7S0MQR0-F1
#
_entry.id   AF-A0A7S0MQR0-F1
#
_cell.length_a   1.000
_cell.length_b   1.000
_cell.length_c   1.000
_cell.angle_alpha   90.00
_cell.angle_beta   90.00
_cell.angle_gamma   90.00
#
_symmetry.space_group_name_H-M   'P 1'
#
loop_
_entity.id
_entity.type
_entity.pdbx_description
1 polymer ?
#
loop_
_entity_poly.entity_id
_entity_poly.type
_entity_poly.pdbx_seq_one_letter_code
_entity_poly.pdbx_strand_id
1 'polypeptide(L)'
;RSMLTGVVLALLLTMAHGFGYFSAPSFVRYSARLGLQRHSAARAVFNLRSLKCGASLEQNTAAAASDDEPTATAELIGGPLLQLAQRLNSFDVSEYMPLLVGQTTVGWVNETLARQIHAVQAEAGVGERAFDFEWPQCRVGPDGRPAGFDSGAIALRPELLPPAASLQARSDSVNRIMEAMFKRGLMRGWRGELQGVGTGYGPGAAPLLLVERGAVPYLGVCSYGCHVNVYSRGPGGEPAVWIAQRSKSKPTYPGLLDQCVAGGVASGGGGGGGA
;
A
#
# COMPACT_ATOMS: atom_id res chain seq x y z
N ARG A 1 25.48 15.00 -34.57
CA ARG A 1 25.68 13.55 -34.36
C ARG A 1 25.93 13.32 -32.87
N SER A 2 25.37 12.24 -32.29
CA SER A 2 25.71 11.64 -30.98
C SER A 2 25.91 12.54 -29.75
N MET A 3 24.97 12.49 -28.80
CA MET A 3 25.22 11.87 -27.48
C MET A 3 23.87 11.63 -26.75
N LEU A 4 23.17 10.56 -27.15
CA LEU A 4 22.31 9.83 -26.20
C LEU A 4 23.24 8.93 -25.40
N THR A 5 23.28 9.10 -24.08
CA THR A 5 24.04 8.19 -23.20
C THR A 5 23.29 7.97 -21.89
N GLY A 6 22.85 6.74 -21.64
CA GLY A 6 22.55 6.25 -20.28
C GLY A 6 21.14 6.47 -19.73
N VAL A 7 20.08 6.06 -20.44
CA VAL A 7 18.82 5.69 -19.76
C VAL A 7 18.98 4.23 -19.28
N VAL A 8 19.32 4.03 -18.01
CA VAL A 8 19.28 2.70 -17.39
C VAL A 8 17.84 2.41 -16.99
N LEU A 9 17.09 1.89 -17.96
CA LEU A 9 15.73 1.41 -17.75
C LEU A 9 15.78 0.00 -17.17
N ALA A 10 15.63 -0.13 -15.86
CA ALA A 10 15.47 -1.42 -15.19
C ALA A 10 14.08 -2.02 -15.50
N LEU A 11 13.91 -2.50 -16.73
CA LEU A 11 12.75 -3.27 -17.18
C LEU A 11 12.90 -4.72 -16.74
N LEU A 12 12.01 -5.17 -15.85
CA LEU A 12 11.62 -6.58 -15.76
C LEU A 12 10.24 -6.71 -16.41
N LEU A 13 10.24 -7.20 -17.65
CA LEU A 13 9.05 -7.62 -18.41
C LEU A 13 8.42 -8.86 -17.72
N THR A 14 7.14 -9.18 -17.84
CA THR A 14 6.18 -8.96 -18.94
C THR A 14 4.88 -8.28 -18.45
N MET A 15 3.86 -7.96 -19.26
CA MET A 15 3.54 -8.25 -20.67
C MET A 15 2.93 -7.01 -21.35
N ALA A 16 2.19 -7.15 -22.46
CA ALA A 16 1.63 -6.01 -23.22
C ALA A 16 0.09 -6.01 -23.33
N HIS A 17 -0.45 -4.77 -23.42
CA HIS A 17 -1.73 -4.29 -23.97
C HIS A 17 -2.65 -3.59 -22.95
N GLY A 18 -2.85 -2.27 -23.15
CA GLY A 18 -3.75 -1.45 -22.32
C GLY A 18 -3.27 -0.01 -22.09
N PHE A 19 -2.99 0.76 -23.16
CA PHE A 19 -2.68 2.19 -23.01
C PHE A 19 -3.96 3.00 -22.71
N GLY A 20 -4.25 3.19 -21.42
CA GLY A 20 -5.20 4.21 -20.95
C GLY A 20 -4.61 5.62 -21.08
N TYR A 21 -5.44 6.59 -21.48
CA TYR A 21 -5.02 7.97 -21.74
C TYR A 21 -4.35 8.64 -20.52
N PHE A 22 -3.07 9.00 -20.65
CA PHE A 22 -2.38 9.83 -19.67
C PHE A 22 -2.64 11.33 -19.94
N SER A 23 -3.33 11.98 -19.00
CA SER A 23 -3.19 13.43 -18.82
C SER A 23 -1.72 13.74 -18.48
N ALA A 24 -1.10 14.65 -19.24
CA ALA A 24 0.33 14.96 -19.13
C ALA A 24 0.75 15.33 -17.70
N PRO A 25 1.70 14.60 -17.07
CA PRO A 25 2.23 14.97 -15.77
C PRO A 25 3.09 16.23 -15.85
N SER A 26 2.97 17.12 -14.87
CA SER A 26 3.93 18.20 -14.65
C SER A 26 5.18 17.64 -13.97
N PHE A 27 6.24 17.41 -14.76
CA PHE A 27 7.54 16.98 -14.23
C PHE A 27 8.36 18.18 -13.76
N VAL A 28 8.82 18.17 -12.51
CA VAL A 28 9.71 19.21 -11.97
C VAL A 28 11.08 18.61 -11.73
N ARG A 29 12.08 19.05 -12.51
CA ARG A 29 13.48 18.64 -12.33
C ARG A 29 14.06 19.37 -11.11
N TYR A 30 14.25 18.67 -10.01
CA TYR A 30 14.94 19.20 -8.84
C TYR A 30 16.47 19.07 -9.01
N SER A 31 17.18 20.20 -9.00
CA SER A 31 18.64 20.27 -8.92
C SER A 31 19.07 20.92 -7.60
N ALA A 32 19.92 20.22 -6.85
CA ALA A 32 20.45 20.74 -5.59
C ALA A 32 21.64 21.67 -5.84
N ARG A 33 21.38 22.96 -6.09
CA ARG A 33 22.41 24.02 -5.97
C ARG A 33 22.36 24.66 -4.58
N LEU A 34 23.43 24.48 -3.81
CA LEU A 34 23.63 25.09 -2.50
C LEU A 34 24.22 26.51 -2.66
N GLY A 35 23.38 27.55 -2.66
CA GLY A 35 23.83 28.96 -2.68
C GLY A 35 22.72 29.97 -3.03
N LEU A 36 22.53 30.98 -2.16
CA LEU A 36 21.53 32.08 -2.26
C LEU A 36 21.82 33.07 -3.43
N GLN A 37 20.94 33.99 -3.90
CA GLN A 37 19.81 34.73 -3.30
C GLN A 37 18.65 35.08 -4.31
N ARG A 38 17.46 35.42 -3.75
CA ARG A 38 16.41 36.43 -4.16
C ARG A 38 15.94 36.52 -5.64
N HIS A 39 14.66 36.69 -6.01
CA HIS A 39 13.37 36.91 -5.30
C HIS A 39 12.17 36.36 -6.14
N SER A 40 11.01 36.20 -5.49
CA SER A 40 9.66 35.94 -6.05
C SER A 40 9.30 34.50 -6.51
N ALA A 41 7.99 34.17 -6.37
CA ALA A 41 7.33 32.87 -6.50
C ALA A 41 7.74 31.77 -5.47
N ALA A 42 6.74 31.11 -4.89
CA ALA A 42 6.90 30.25 -3.71
C ALA A 42 7.70 28.96 -4.02
N ARG A 43 8.83 28.79 -3.32
CA ARG A 43 9.79 27.71 -3.52
C ARG A 43 9.93 26.92 -2.22
N ALA A 44 9.36 25.72 -2.17
CA ALA A 44 9.58 24.79 -1.05
C ALA A 44 11.02 24.25 -1.12
N VAL A 45 11.93 24.86 -0.35
CA VAL A 45 13.35 24.47 -0.30
C VAL A 45 13.57 23.50 0.85
N PHE A 46 13.74 22.22 0.55
CA PHE A 46 14.31 21.27 1.51
C PHE A 46 15.81 21.54 1.65
N ASN A 47 16.22 22.01 2.82
CA ASN A 47 17.62 22.25 3.14
C ASN A 47 18.25 20.98 3.74
N LEU A 48 18.90 20.15 2.92
CA LEU A 48 19.58 18.94 3.38
C LEU A 48 20.78 19.21 4.32
N ARG A 49 21.21 20.47 4.53
CA ARG A 49 22.26 20.81 5.51
C ARG A 49 21.77 20.95 6.95
N SER A 50 20.45 20.88 7.24
CA SER A 50 19.97 20.81 8.62
C SER A 50 20.02 19.40 9.22
N LEU A 51 20.31 18.37 8.42
CA LEU A 51 20.77 17.07 8.90
C LEU A 51 22.26 17.16 9.29
N LYS A 52 22.55 17.88 10.38
CA LYS A 52 23.80 17.67 11.13
C LYS A 52 23.72 16.34 11.87
N CYS A 53 23.85 15.24 11.14
CA CYS A 53 24.33 14.00 11.75
C CYS A 53 25.82 14.24 12.06
N GLY A 54 26.14 14.39 13.35
CA GLY A 54 27.49 14.70 13.83
C GLY A 54 28.39 13.48 13.83
N ALA A 55 28.66 12.91 12.65
CA ALA A 55 29.67 11.88 12.44
C ALA A 55 30.31 12.09 11.05
N SER A 56 31.63 12.14 10.98
CA SER A 56 32.35 12.30 9.72
C SER A 56 32.23 11.03 8.88
N LEU A 57 31.87 11.19 7.61
CA LEU A 57 31.66 10.06 6.69
C LEU A 57 32.94 9.24 6.41
N GLU A 58 34.11 9.78 6.76
CA GLU A 58 35.43 9.17 6.52
C GLU A 58 35.82 8.11 7.57
N GLN A 59 35.13 8.02 8.71
CA GLN A 59 35.49 7.04 9.76
C GLN A 59 34.88 5.63 9.52
N ASN A 60 33.75 5.53 8.83
CA ASN A 60 33.04 4.24 8.66
C ASN A 60 33.60 3.37 7.52
N THR A 61 34.47 3.88 6.66
CA THR A 61 35.09 3.09 5.58
C THR A 61 36.33 2.30 6.01
N ALA A 62 36.81 2.49 7.25
CA ALA A 62 38.03 1.83 7.76
C ALA A 62 37.78 0.54 8.56
N ALA A 63 36.52 0.24 8.93
CA ALA A 63 36.18 -0.86 9.83
C ALA A 63 35.78 -2.18 9.12
N ALA A 64 35.77 -2.23 7.78
CA ALA A 64 35.27 -3.37 7.01
C ALA A 64 36.36 -4.42 6.67
N ALA A 65 37.24 -4.75 7.62
CA ALA A 65 38.41 -5.61 7.39
C ALA A 65 38.82 -6.50 8.60
N SER A 66 37.87 -6.87 9.45
CA SER A 66 38.08 -7.83 10.55
C SER A 66 36.80 -8.62 10.82
N ASP A 67 36.90 -9.96 10.91
CA ASP A 67 35.78 -10.89 11.08
C ASP A 67 35.21 -10.94 12.52
N ASP A 68 35.26 -9.84 13.27
CA ASP A 68 34.65 -9.71 14.58
C ASP A 68 33.20 -9.19 14.47
N GLU A 69 32.26 -9.95 15.02
CA GLU A 69 30.83 -9.62 15.07
C GLU A 69 30.62 -8.36 15.92
N PRO A 70 30.13 -7.24 15.36
CA PRO A 70 30.08 -5.97 16.06
C PRO A 70 28.92 -5.96 17.08
N THR A 71 29.23 -6.36 18.30
CA THR A 71 28.36 -6.34 19.50
C THR A 71 28.07 -4.93 20.04
N ALA A 72 27.88 -3.97 19.13
CA ALA A 72 27.46 -2.61 19.43
C ALA A 72 26.05 -2.37 18.88
N THR A 73 25.04 -2.38 19.75
CA THR A 73 23.72 -1.85 19.44
C THR A 73 23.83 -0.35 19.17
N ALA A 74 24.10 0.02 17.92
CA ALA A 74 24.14 1.40 17.49
C ALA A 74 22.77 2.04 17.74
N GLU A 75 22.73 2.93 18.73
CA GLU A 75 21.53 3.64 19.13
C GLU A 75 20.99 4.41 17.91
N LEU A 76 19.81 4.02 17.43
CA LEU A 76 19.23 4.58 16.21
C LEU A 76 18.94 6.06 16.42
N ILE A 77 19.83 6.91 15.89
CA ILE A 77 19.76 8.37 16.05
C ILE A 77 18.38 8.87 15.61
N GLY A 78 17.59 9.33 16.59
CA GLY A 78 16.22 9.78 16.39
C GLY A 78 16.14 10.95 15.42
N GLY A 79 15.74 10.67 14.17
CA GLY A 79 15.63 11.67 13.10
C GLY A 79 14.29 11.60 12.36
N PRO A 80 13.96 12.60 11.52
CA PRO A 80 12.69 12.67 10.81
C PRO A 80 12.37 11.46 9.91
N LEU A 81 13.41 10.81 9.37
CA LEU A 81 13.27 9.58 8.59
C LEU A 81 12.84 8.38 9.46
N LEU A 82 13.43 8.24 10.66
CA LEU A 82 13.04 7.20 11.61
C LEU A 82 11.61 7.42 12.11
N GLN A 83 11.25 8.66 12.43
CA GLN A 83 9.88 9.02 12.82
C GLN A 83 8.86 8.73 11.70
N LEU A 84 9.22 8.98 10.43
CA LEU A 84 8.36 8.61 9.30
C LEU A 84 8.22 7.09 9.17
N ALA A 85 9.32 6.33 9.27
CA ALA A 85 9.29 4.88 9.24
C ALA A 85 8.45 4.28 10.38
N GLN A 86 8.63 4.77 11.61
CA GLN A 86 7.83 4.38 12.78
C GLN A 86 6.33 4.67 12.55
N ARG A 87 5.99 5.87 12.08
CA ARG A 87 4.59 6.26 11.80
C ARG A 87 3.94 5.44 10.69
N LEU A 88 4.71 4.98 9.70
CA LEU A 88 4.21 4.11 8.62
C LEU A 88 4.06 2.64 9.04
N ASN A 89 4.62 2.24 10.18
CA ASN A 89 4.55 0.89 10.74
C ASN A 89 3.83 0.86 12.11
N SER A 90 3.12 1.93 12.48
CA SER A 90 2.39 2.03 13.75
C SER A 90 0.92 1.70 13.51
N PHE A 91 0.49 0.56 14.07
CA PHE A 91 -0.89 0.09 14.11
C PHE A 91 -1.07 -0.78 15.36
N ASP A 92 -2.27 -0.80 15.93
CA ASP A 92 -2.64 -1.71 17.01
C ASP A 92 -3.52 -2.82 16.44
N VAL A 93 -3.05 -4.06 16.46
CA VAL A 93 -3.79 -5.22 15.93
C VAL A 93 -5.03 -5.53 16.78
N SER A 94 -5.06 -5.15 18.06
CA SER A 94 -6.19 -5.44 18.95
C SER A 94 -7.47 -4.66 18.61
N GLU A 95 -7.37 -3.60 17.80
CA GLU A 95 -8.52 -2.85 17.26
C GLU A 95 -9.20 -3.54 16.05
N TYR A 96 -8.62 -4.64 15.54
CA TYR A 96 -9.04 -5.28 14.29
C TYR A 96 -9.32 -6.78 14.44
N MET A 97 -10.39 -7.22 13.81
CA MET A 97 -10.74 -8.63 13.64
C MET A 97 -9.99 -9.19 12.41
N PRO A 98 -9.40 -10.39 12.47
CA PRO A 98 -8.75 -11.02 11.32
C PRO A 98 -9.77 -11.36 10.23
N LEU A 99 -9.44 -11.04 8.98
CA LEU A 99 -10.19 -11.45 7.79
C LEU A 99 -9.62 -12.78 7.26
N LEU A 100 -10.43 -13.84 7.34
CA LEU A 100 -10.04 -15.20 7.01
C LEU A 100 -10.58 -15.65 5.64
N VAL A 101 -9.72 -16.27 4.84
CA VAL A 101 -10.10 -17.08 3.68
C VAL A 101 -9.74 -18.53 4.00
N GLY A 102 -10.73 -19.33 4.41
CA GLY A 102 -10.49 -20.66 4.97
C GLY A 102 -9.77 -20.56 6.32
N GLN A 103 -8.51 -20.98 6.36
CA GLN A 103 -7.66 -20.92 7.57
C GLN A 103 -6.57 -19.83 7.46
N THR A 104 -6.63 -18.99 6.42
CA THR A 104 -5.60 -18.02 6.10
C THR A 104 -6.08 -16.61 6.39
N THR A 105 -5.42 -15.92 7.33
CA THR A 105 -5.61 -14.47 7.53
C THR A 105 -5.04 -13.74 6.32
N VAL A 106 -5.89 -12.99 5.61
CA VAL A 106 -5.51 -12.19 4.43
C VAL A 106 -5.58 -10.69 4.66
N GLY A 107 -6.22 -10.26 5.75
CA GLY A 107 -6.36 -8.86 6.12
C GLY A 107 -6.94 -8.67 7.52
N TRP A 108 -7.32 -7.44 7.84
CA TRP A 108 -7.71 -6.99 9.18
C TRP A 108 -8.82 -5.94 9.07
N VAL A 109 -9.96 -6.20 9.71
CA VAL A 109 -11.19 -5.38 9.59
C VAL A 109 -11.56 -4.87 10.98
N ASN A 110 -11.71 -3.56 11.17
CA ASN A 110 -12.14 -3.05 12.46
C ASN A 110 -13.61 -3.40 12.76
N GLU A 111 -13.96 -3.50 14.03
CA GLU A 111 -15.29 -3.98 14.45
C GLU A 111 -16.44 -3.13 13.86
N THR A 112 -16.24 -1.80 13.77
CA THR A 112 -17.23 -0.89 13.18
C THR A 112 -17.54 -1.23 11.73
N LEU A 113 -16.50 -1.46 10.92
CA LEU A 113 -16.65 -1.84 9.53
C LEU A 113 -17.20 -3.26 9.39
N ALA A 114 -16.76 -4.20 10.22
CA ALA A 114 -17.32 -5.56 10.25
C ALA A 114 -18.84 -5.52 10.50
N ARG A 115 -19.31 -4.70 11.46
CA ARG A 115 -20.75 -4.50 11.73
C ARG A 115 -21.50 -3.89 10.54
N GLN A 116 -20.86 -2.97 9.79
CA GLN A 116 -21.44 -2.41 8.56
C GLN A 116 -21.55 -3.46 7.44
N ILE A 117 -20.50 -4.26 7.21
CA ILE A 117 -20.50 -5.35 6.22
C ILE A 117 -21.60 -6.37 6.59
N HIS A 118 -21.67 -6.78 7.86
CA HIS A 118 -22.71 -7.67 8.39
C HIS A 118 -24.13 -7.13 8.13
N ALA A 119 -24.36 -5.84 8.40
CA ALA A 119 -25.65 -5.21 8.15
C ALA A 119 -25.99 -5.21 6.65
N VAL A 120 -25.07 -4.76 5.79
CA VAL A 120 -25.31 -4.66 4.34
C VAL A 120 -25.56 -6.03 3.70
N GLN A 121 -24.84 -7.09 4.08
CA GLN A 121 -25.10 -8.43 3.54
C GLN A 121 -26.39 -9.09 4.09
N ALA A 122 -26.94 -8.57 5.19
CA ALA A 122 -28.22 -9.02 5.73
C ALA A 122 -29.43 -8.36 5.03
N GLU A 123 -29.22 -7.25 4.30
CA GLU A 123 -30.27 -6.55 3.57
C GLU A 123 -30.81 -7.39 2.40
N ALA A 124 -32.14 -7.54 2.34
CA ALA A 124 -32.81 -8.35 1.32
C ALA A 124 -32.51 -7.91 -0.13
N GLY A 125 -32.16 -6.64 -0.36
CA GLY A 125 -31.81 -6.10 -1.67
C GLY A 125 -30.37 -6.38 -2.12
N VAL A 126 -29.49 -6.87 -1.25
CA VAL A 126 -28.12 -7.30 -1.61
C VAL A 126 -28.10 -8.78 -1.99
N GLY A 127 -28.92 -9.60 -1.32
CA GLY A 127 -29.15 -11.00 -1.68
C GLY A 127 -27.93 -11.93 -1.58
N GLU A 128 -26.83 -11.44 -1.01
CA GLU A 128 -25.52 -12.09 -1.01
C GLU A 128 -24.94 -12.06 0.40
N ARG A 129 -24.36 -13.17 0.84
CA ARG A 129 -23.73 -13.31 2.16
C ARG A 129 -22.36 -13.92 1.95
N ALA A 130 -21.32 -13.10 1.86
CA ALA A 130 -19.97 -13.60 1.64
C ALA A 130 -19.29 -14.04 2.94
N PHE A 131 -19.68 -13.44 4.07
CA PHE A 131 -18.96 -13.55 5.32
C PHE A 131 -19.80 -14.15 6.45
N ASP A 132 -19.17 -15.00 7.26
CA ASP A 132 -19.63 -15.33 8.61
C ASP A 132 -18.82 -14.48 9.63
N PHE A 133 -19.41 -14.23 10.80
CA PHE A 133 -18.88 -13.31 11.80
C PHE A 133 -18.84 -13.96 13.19
N GLU A 134 -17.67 -13.98 13.79
CA GLU A 134 -17.46 -14.30 15.19
C GLU A 134 -17.17 -12.98 15.93
N TRP A 135 -18.13 -12.50 16.74
CA TRP A 135 -18.00 -11.22 17.40
C TRP A 135 -17.16 -11.33 18.69
N PRO A 136 -16.26 -10.37 18.97
CA PRO A 136 -15.55 -10.27 20.24
C PRO A 136 -16.47 -10.46 21.46
N GLN A 137 -16.16 -11.43 22.30
CA GLN A 137 -16.88 -11.68 23.56
C GLN A 137 -16.02 -11.25 24.75
N CYS A 138 -16.67 -10.76 25.81
CA CYS A 138 -16.02 -10.54 27.10
C CYS A 138 -15.84 -11.89 27.80
N ARG A 139 -14.60 -12.34 28.00
CA ARG A 139 -14.32 -13.47 28.88
C ARG A 139 -14.54 -13.05 30.33
N VAL A 140 -15.32 -13.82 31.07
CA VAL A 140 -15.60 -13.58 32.49
C VAL A 140 -14.72 -14.51 33.34
N GLY A 141 -14.00 -13.94 34.30
CA GLY A 141 -13.14 -14.68 35.22
C GLY A 141 -13.93 -15.43 36.31
N PRO A 142 -13.26 -16.30 37.09
CA PRO A 142 -13.90 -17.06 38.18
C PRO A 142 -14.51 -16.20 39.28
N ASP A 143 -14.11 -14.92 39.37
CA ASP A 143 -14.61 -13.91 40.30
C ASP A 143 -15.79 -13.09 39.74
N GLY A 144 -16.28 -13.43 38.54
CA GLY A 144 -17.36 -12.74 37.85
C GLY A 144 -16.95 -11.42 37.17
N ARG A 145 -15.65 -11.11 37.09
CA ARG A 145 -15.15 -9.86 36.47
C ARG A 145 -14.65 -10.07 35.04
N PRO A 146 -14.58 -9.02 34.20
CA PRO A 146 -13.94 -9.10 32.89
C PRO A 146 -12.47 -9.54 33.01
N ALA A 147 -12.13 -10.67 32.37
CA ALA A 147 -10.79 -11.24 32.32
C ALA A 147 -10.08 -11.02 30.96
N GLY A 148 -10.75 -10.35 30.02
CA GLY A 148 -10.24 -10.00 28.70
C GLY A 148 -11.34 -10.12 27.63
N PHE A 149 -10.96 -9.88 26.38
CA PHE A 149 -11.82 -10.09 25.22
C PHE A 149 -11.24 -11.14 24.28
N ASP A 150 -12.11 -11.85 23.57
CA ASP A 150 -11.77 -12.64 22.40
C ASP A 150 -11.65 -11.72 21.18
N SER A 151 -10.70 -11.96 20.27
CA SER A 151 -10.47 -11.07 19.12
C SER A 151 -11.57 -11.12 18.05
N GLY A 152 -12.43 -12.15 18.10
CA GLY A 152 -13.37 -12.46 17.04
C GLY A 152 -12.68 -12.78 15.69
N ALA A 153 -13.49 -12.88 14.64
CA ALA A 153 -13.06 -13.05 13.25
C ALA A 153 -14.16 -12.65 12.27
N ILE A 154 -13.77 -12.28 11.04
CA ILE A 154 -14.64 -12.24 9.87
C ILE A 154 -14.10 -13.25 8.85
N ALA A 155 -14.90 -14.23 8.44
CA ALA A 155 -14.44 -15.34 7.60
C ALA A 155 -15.27 -15.45 6.33
N LEU A 156 -14.64 -15.75 5.18
CA LEU A 156 -15.40 -16.19 4.01
C LEU A 156 -16.16 -17.48 4.34
N ARG A 157 -17.44 -17.49 3.99
CA ARG A 157 -18.32 -18.65 4.16
C ARG A 157 -17.75 -19.92 3.54
N PRO A 158 -17.94 -21.12 4.14
CA PRO A 158 -17.44 -22.38 3.60
C PRO A 158 -17.88 -22.67 2.15
N GLU A 159 -19.09 -22.26 1.76
CA GLU A 159 -19.59 -22.49 0.39
C GLU A 159 -18.84 -21.66 -0.67
N LEU A 160 -18.12 -20.60 -0.24
CA LEU A 160 -17.27 -19.76 -1.09
C LEU A 160 -15.79 -20.18 -1.09
N LEU A 161 -15.44 -21.28 -0.42
CA LEU A 161 -14.08 -21.83 -0.38
C LEU A 161 -13.87 -22.94 -1.42
N PRO A 162 -12.62 -23.30 -1.76
CA PRO A 162 -12.36 -24.40 -2.69
C PRO A 162 -12.67 -25.74 -2.00
N PRO A 163 -13.20 -26.76 -2.71
CA PRO A 163 -13.52 -26.77 -4.13
C PRO A 163 -14.91 -26.21 -4.48
N ALA A 164 -15.73 -25.83 -3.50
CA ALA A 164 -17.14 -25.47 -3.69
C ALA A 164 -17.37 -24.25 -4.61
N ALA A 165 -16.52 -23.23 -4.53
CA ALA A 165 -16.58 -22.05 -5.41
C ALA A 165 -15.27 -21.78 -6.13
N SER A 166 -15.35 -21.22 -7.34
CA SER A 166 -14.19 -20.72 -8.09
C SER A 166 -13.62 -19.44 -7.45
N LEU A 167 -12.43 -19.02 -7.91
CA LEU A 167 -11.86 -17.71 -7.56
C LEU A 167 -12.78 -16.56 -8.02
N GLN A 168 -13.44 -16.70 -9.18
CA GLN A 168 -14.33 -15.66 -9.69
C GLN A 168 -15.60 -15.56 -8.81
N ALA A 169 -16.29 -16.67 -8.56
CA ALA A 169 -17.57 -16.66 -7.84
C ALA A 169 -17.48 -16.07 -6.41
N ARG A 170 -16.43 -16.42 -5.65
CA ARG A 170 -16.17 -15.83 -4.32
C ARG A 170 -15.84 -14.33 -4.41
N SER A 171 -15.11 -13.93 -5.45
CA SER A 171 -14.71 -12.54 -5.67
C SER A 171 -15.93 -11.71 -6.04
N ASP A 172 -16.82 -12.23 -6.87
CA ASP A 172 -18.08 -11.58 -7.23
C ASP A 172 -19.02 -11.45 -6.02
N SER A 173 -19.06 -12.46 -5.14
CA SER A 173 -19.79 -12.42 -3.87
C SER A 173 -19.29 -11.29 -2.95
N VAL A 174 -17.98 -11.24 -2.68
CA VAL A 174 -17.38 -10.15 -1.88
C VAL A 174 -17.58 -8.79 -2.55
N ASN A 175 -17.26 -8.66 -3.84
CA ASN A 175 -17.32 -7.37 -4.52
C ASN A 175 -18.75 -6.81 -4.64
N ARG A 176 -19.80 -7.65 -4.68
CA ARG A 176 -21.18 -7.17 -4.60
C ARG A 176 -21.51 -6.53 -3.25
N ILE A 177 -20.99 -7.07 -2.13
CA ILE A 177 -21.11 -6.43 -0.82
C ILE A 177 -20.27 -5.15 -0.76
N MET A 178 -19.05 -5.15 -1.30
CA MET A 178 -18.21 -3.95 -1.33
C MET A 178 -18.79 -2.85 -2.22
N GLU A 179 -19.42 -3.19 -3.34
CA GLU A 179 -20.14 -2.24 -4.19
C GLU A 179 -21.39 -1.69 -3.47
N ALA A 180 -22.12 -2.54 -2.76
CA ALA A 180 -23.25 -2.13 -1.92
C ALA A 180 -22.83 -1.16 -0.80
N MET A 181 -21.69 -1.41 -0.15
CA MET A 181 -21.05 -0.51 0.82
C MET A 181 -20.65 0.83 0.20
N PHE A 182 -20.06 0.82 -1.00
CA PHE A 182 -19.69 2.03 -1.75
C PHE A 182 -20.92 2.86 -2.16
N LYS A 183 -21.97 2.22 -2.69
CA LYS A 183 -23.26 2.86 -3.06
C LYS A 183 -23.96 3.51 -1.86
N ARG A 184 -23.73 3.02 -0.64
CA ARG A 184 -24.22 3.60 0.64
C ARG A 184 -23.30 4.71 1.20
N GLY A 185 -22.19 5.04 0.54
CA GLY A 185 -21.23 6.05 0.99
C GLY A 185 -20.35 5.62 2.17
N LEU A 186 -20.41 4.34 2.58
CA LEU A 186 -19.62 3.78 3.68
C LEU A 186 -18.14 3.61 3.29
N MET A 187 -17.85 3.56 1.98
CA MET A 187 -16.50 3.54 1.42
C MET A 187 -16.34 4.58 0.32
N ARG A 188 -15.10 4.89 -0.04
CA ARG A 188 -14.74 5.91 -1.04
C ARG A 188 -13.61 5.40 -1.94
N GLY A 189 -13.42 6.05 -3.09
CA GLY A 189 -12.26 5.79 -3.95
C GLY A 189 -12.35 4.50 -4.78
N TRP A 190 -13.57 4.10 -5.17
CA TRP A 190 -13.84 3.11 -6.21
C TRP A 190 -13.13 3.48 -7.52
N ARG A 191 -12.60 2.48 -8.23
CA ARG A 191 -11.76 2.62 -9.43
C ARG A 191 -12.16 1.69 -10.57
N GLY A 192 -12.87 0.59 -10.30
CA GLY A 192 -13.12 -0.44 -11.31
C GLY A 192 -11.85 -1.22 -11.63
N GLU A 193 -11.06 -1.56 -10.60
CA GLU A 193 -9.74 -2.18 -10.73
C GLU A 193 -9.62 -3.24 -9.64
N LEU A 194 -9.60 -4.53 -10.02
CA LEU A 194 -9.43 -5.61 -9.07
C LEU A 194 -7.94 -5.79 -8.69
N GLN A 195 -7.69 -6.06 -7.41
CA GLN A 195 -6.39 -6.47 -6.86
C GLN A 195 -6.47 -7.88 -6.30
N GLY A 196 -5.39 -8.65 -6.49
CA GLY A 196 -5.28 -10.00 -5.96
C GLY A 196 -4.92 -9.98 -4.49
N VAL A 197 -5.68 -10.73 -3.69
CA VAL A 197 -5.50 -10.87 -2.24
C VAL A 197 -4.98 -12.28 -1.94
N GLY A 198 -3.94 -12.37 -1.11
CA GLY A 198 -3.28 -13.61 -0.72
C GLY A 198 -2.15 -13.34 0.28
N THR A 199 -1.37 -14.37 0.58
CA THR A 199 -0.26 -14.30 1.56
C THR A 199 1.08 -13.86 0.97
N GLY A 200 1.15 -13.61 -0.34
CA GLY A 200 2.39 -13.27 -1.03
C GLY A 200 2.16 -12.79 -2.45
N TYR A 201 3.27 -12.45 -3.12
CA TYR A 201 3.31 -11.93 -4.48
C TYR A 201 4.43 -12.59 -5.28
N GLY A 202 4.20 -12.77 -6.59
CA GLY A 202 5.18 -13.31 -7.53
C GLY A 202 4.75 -14.64 -8.18
N PRO A 203 5.65 -15.28 -8.94
CA PRO A 203 5.37 -16.56 -9.60
C PRO A 203 4.94 -17.64 -8.59
N GLY A 204 3.80 -18.29 -8.83
CA GLY A 204 3.23 -19.31 -7.95
C GLY A 204 2.36 -18.77 -6.80
N ALA A 205 2.37 -17.47 -6.51
CA ALA A 205 1.47 -16.86 -5.53
C ALA A 205 0.07 -16.63 -6.14
N ALA A 206 -0.74 -17.69 -6.20
CA ALA A 206 -2.12 -17.60 -6.65
C ALA A 206 -2.99 -16.81 -5.65
N PRO A 207 -3.80 -15.83 -6.10
CA PRO A 207 -4.70 -15.10 -5.22
C PRO A 207 -5.82 -16.00 -4.68
N LEU A 208 -6.15 -15.82 -3.40
CA LEU A 208 -7.25 -16.50 -2.71
C LEU A 208 -8.60 -15.78 -2.94
N LEU A 209 -8.55 -14.50 -3.30
CA LEU A 209 -9.68 -13.61 -3.54
C LEU A 209 -9.24 -12.46 -4.47
N LEU A 210 -10.14 -11.92 -5.28
CA LEU A 210 -9.95 -10.65 -6.00
C LEU A 210 -10.90 -9.61 -5.41
N VAL A 211 -10.40 -8.43 -5.06
CA VAL A 211 -11.23 -7.34 -4.50
C VAL A 211 -10.99 -6.03 -5.23
N GLU A 212 -12.03 -5.20 -5.33
CA GLU A 212 -11.92 -3.84 -5.84
C GLU A 212 -10.86 -3.05 -5.06
N ARG A 213 -9.98 -2.34 -5.79
CA ARG A 213 -8.87 -1.55 -5.23
C ARG A 213 -9.33 -0.49 -4.23
N GLY A 214 -10.54 0.05 -4.39
CA GLY A 214 -11.16 0.93 -3.40
C GLY A 214 -11.42 0.26 -2.04
N ALA A 215 -11.68 -1.06 -2.03
CA ALA A 215 -12.00 -1.84 -0.83
C ALA A 215 -10.76 -2.35 -0.07
N VAL A 216 -9.62 -2.50 -0.74
CA VAL A 216 -8.34 -2.97 -0.16
C VAL A 216 -7.98 -2.34 1.19
N PRO A 217 -7.94 -1.00 1.35
CA PRO A 217 -7.58 -0.38 2.64
C PRO A 217 -8.67 -0.55 3.71
N TYR A 218 -9.91 -0.85 3.34
CA TYR A 218 -10.99 -1.12 4.29
C TYR A 218 -10.92 -2.56 4.80
N LEU A 219 -10.55 -3.52 3.96
CA LEU A 219 -10.38 -4.93 4.35
C LEU A 219 -9.04 -5.21 5.03
N GLY A 220 -8.16 -4.21 5.15
CA GLY A 220 -6.81 -4.34 5.72
C GLY A 220 -5.94 -5.38 5.03
N VAL A 221 -6.20 -5.67 3.75
CA VAL A 221 -5.48 -6.70 2.99
C VAL A 221 -4.18 -6.13 2.41
N CYS A 222 -3.17 -6.98 2.28
CA CYS A 222 -1.88 -6.59 1.68
C CYS A 222 -2.06 -6.11 0.23
N SER A 223 -1.49 -4.94 -0.08
CA SER A 223 -1.51 -4.36 -1.43
C SER A 223 -0.09 -4.27 -2.00
N TYR A 224 0.08 -4.59 -3.29
CA TYR A 224 1.37 -4.53 -3.97
C TYR A 224 1.45 -3.34 -4.92
N GLY A 225 2.64 -2.77 -5.08
CA GLY A 225 2.87 -1.59 -5.92
C GLY A 225 4.27 -1.58 -6.53
N CYS A 226 4.40 -0.93 -7.68
CA CYS A 226 5.67 -0.68 -8.36
C CYS A 226 5.99 0.82 -8.28
N HIS A 227 7.24 1.13 -7.90
CA HIS A 227 7.74 2.48 -7.71
C HIS A 227 9.08 2.63 -8.43
N VAL A 228 9.16 3.58 -9.37
CA VAL A 228 10.33 3.78 -10.24
C VAL A 228 11.04 5.08 -9.89
N ASN A 229 12.24 4.94 -9.35
CA ASN A 229 13.15 6.06 -9.10
C ASN A 229 14.01 6.28 -10.35
N VAL A 230 13.82 7.42 -11.02
CA VAL A 230 14.65 7.81 -12.18
C VAL A 230 15.64 8.87 -11.74
N TYR A 231 16.93 8.59 -11.92
CA TYR A 231 18.02 9.55 -11.70
C TYR A 231 18.74 9.87 -13.00
N SER A 232 19.45 10.99 -13.01
CA SER A 232 20.24 11.49 -14.13
C SER A 232 21.44 12.27 -13.60
N ARG A 233 22.41 12.57 -14.46
CA ARG A 233 23.45 13.57 -14.16
C ARG A 233 23.12 14.90 -14.84
N GLY A 234 23.39 15.99 -14.15
CA GLY A 234 23.35 17.33 -14.74
C GLY A 234 24.56 17.59 -15.63
N PRO A 235 24.59 18.75 -16.33
CA PRO A 235 25.71 19.11 -17.20
C PRO A 235 27.07 19.21 -16.48
N GLY A 236 27.09 19.40 -15.15
CA GLY A 236 28.31 19.37 -14.33
C GLY A 236 28.60 18.00 -13.70
N GLY A 237 27.90 16.94 -14.12
CA GLY A 237 28.04 15.59 -13.58
C GLY A 237 27.28 15.34 -12.27
N GLU A 238 26.60 16.34 -11.72
CA GLU A 238 25.89 16.28 -10.43
C GLU A 238 24.67 15.34 -10.48
N PRO A 239 24.42 14.50 -9.47
CA PRO A 239 23.24 13.63 -9.46
C PRO A 239 21.95 14.44 -9.26
N ALA A 240 20.93 14.10 -10.03
CA ALA A 240 19.59 14.67 -9.94
C ALA A 240 18.53 13.56 -10.05
N VAL A 241 17.44 13.67 -9.29
CA VAL A 241 16.32 12.70 -9.29
C VAL A 241 15.08 13.36 -9.88
N TRP A 242 14.32 12.60 -10.67
CA TRP A 242 13.04 13.03 -11.20
C TRP A 242 11.93 12.79 -10.17
N ILE A 243 11.31 13.88 -9.72
CA ILE A 243 10.20 13.88 -8.79
C ILE A 243 8.96 14.35 -9.55
N ALA A 244 7.90 13.55 -9.52
CA ALA A 244 6.62 13.94 -10.10
C ALA A 244 5.82 14.77 -9.09
N GLN A 245 4.99 15.70 -9.57
CA GLN A 245 3.90 16.23 -8.77
C GLN A 245 2.59 15.56 -9.20
N ARG A 246 1.87 14.97 -8.24
CA ARG A 246 0.58 14.30 -8.51
C ARG A 246 -0.46 15.33 -8.95
N SER A 247 -1.21 15.01 -9.99
CA SER A 247 -2.35 15.85 -10.42
C SER A 247 -3.29 16.13 -9.23
N LYS A 248 -3.81 17.35 -9.16
CA LYS A 248 -4.82 17.76 -8.18
C LYS A 248 -6.13 16.96 -8.31
N SER A 249 -6.37 16.31 -9.44
CA SER A 249 -7.51 15.42 -9.67
C SER A 249 -7.31 13.96 -9.21
N LYS A 250 -6.14 13.58 -8.67
CA LYS A 250 -5.95 12.21 -8.17
C LYS A 250 -6.79 11.99 -6.90
N PRO A 251 -7.53 10.86 -6.79
CA PRO A 251 -8.41 10.57 -5.64
C PRO A 251 -7.66 10.30 -4.32
N THR A 252 -6.34 10.23 -4.35
CA THR A 252 -5.49 10.00 -3.18
C THR A 252 -4.22 10.84 -3.33
N TYR A 253 -3.84 11.56 -2.28
CA TYR A 253 -2.66 12.43 -2.25
C TYR A 253 -2.56 13.43 -3.44
N PRO A 254 -3.62 14.22 -3.73
CA PRO A 254 -3.59 15.20 -4.81
C PRO A 254 -2.55 16.31 -4.55
N GLY A 255 -1.79 16.71 -5.58
CA GLY A 255 -0.81 17.79 -5.48
C GLY A 255 0.48 17.48 -4.72
N LEU A 256 0.61 16.33 -4.07
CA LEU A 256 1.83 15.93 -3.37
C LEU A 256 2.94 15.50 -4.34
N LEU A 257 4.19 15.51 -3.86
CA LEU A 257 5.34 14.95 -4.57
C LEU A 257 5.32 13.42 -4.54
N ASP A 258 5.88 12.79 -5.56
CA ASP A 258 5.84 11.34 -5.80
C ASP A 258 7.08 10.87 -6.58
N GLN A 259 7.29 9.55 -6.68
CA GLN A 259 8.31 9.01 -7.57
C GLN A 259 7.98 9.33 -9.04
N CYS A 260 8.97 9.21 -9.93
CA CYS A 260 8.80 9.50 -11.36
C CYS A 260 7.66 8.66 -12.00
N VAL A 261 7.52 7.41 -11.58
CA VAL A 261 6.35 6.55 -11.86
C VAL A 261 6.02 5.75 -10.60
N ALA A 262 4.74 5.70 -10.21
CA ALA A 262 4.25 4.88 -9.11
C ALA A 262 2.86 4.34 -9.44
N GLY A 263 2.61 3.06 -9.15
CA GLY A 263 1.34 2.39 -9.45
C GLY A 263 1.08 1.19 -8.55
N GLY A 264 -0.19 0.86 -8.34
CA GLY A 264 -0.57 -0.41 -7.73
C GLY A 264 -0.42 -1.54 -8.76
N VAL A 265 -0.19 -2.77 -8.30
CA VAL A 265 -0.26 -3.94 -9.15
C VAL A 265 -1.70 -4.45 -9.15
N ALA A 266 -2.34 -4.46 -10.32
CA ALA A 266 -3.66 -5.05 -10.50
C ALA A 266 -3.56 -6.59 -10.45
N SER A 267 -4.68 -7.27 -10.18
CA SER A 267 -4.73 -8.73 -10.41
C SER A 267 -4.42 -9.02 -11.88
N GLY A 268 -3.44 -9.89 -12.15
CA GLY A 268 -2.93 -10.20 -13.49
C GLY A 268 -3.89 -10.98 -14.41
N GLY A 269 -5.20 -10.77 -14.29
CA GLY A 269 -6.22 -11.39 -15.12
C GLY A 269 -6.25 -10.75 -16.51
N GLY A 270 -5.75 -11.48 -17.51
CA GLY A 270 -6.15 -11.23 -18.90
C GLY A 270 -7.61 -11.64 -19.09
N GLY A 271 -8.51 -10.66 -19.15
CA GLY A 271 -9.94 -10.85 -19.36
C GLY A 271 -10.68 -9.51 -19.31
N GLY A 272 -11.20 -9.04 -20.44
CA GLY A 272 -11.81 -7.71 -20.55
C GLY A 272 -13.29 -7.66 -20.13
N GLY A 273 -13.78 -6.47 -19.79
CA GLY A 273 -15.22 -6.26 -19.54
C GLY A 273 -15.61 -4.93 -18.90
N GLY A 274 -15.56 -3.82 -19.65
CA GLY A 274 -16.21 -2.53 -19.31
C GLY A 274 -15.53 -1.66 -18.24
N ALA A 275 -15.60 -0.33 -18.30
CA ALA A 275 -16.08 0.56 -19.36
C ALA A 275 -15.33 1.91 -19.28
#